data_AF-A0A0C9SCX8-F1
#
_entry.id   AF-A0A0C9SCX8-F1
#
_cell.length_a   1.000
_cell.length_b   1.000
_cell.length_c   1.000
_cell.angle_alpha   90.00
_cell.angle_beta   90.00
_cell.angle_gamma   90.00
#
_symmetry.space_group_name_H-M   'P 1'
#
loop_
_entity.id
_entity.type
_entity.pdbx_description
1 polymer ?
#
loop_
_entity_poly.entity_id
_entity_poly.type
_entity_poly.pdbx_seq_one_letter_code
_entity_poly.pdbx_strand_id
1 'polypeptide(L)'
;NMRAIVLFLLFIEARIGLSAKHYSIMRDQSLHYQNGDCWFRGYNLTKHTPKDMERPCEEWRCDLDSEGHPRVEVKGCDALTVSERYYEEIEQDEAKLFPNCCSKK
;
A
#
# COMPACT_ATOMS: atom_id res chain seq x y z
N ASN A 1 -5.49 -35.52 29.03
CA ASN A 1 -6.81 -35.42 28.39
C ASN A 1 -6.64 -34.80 27.01
N MET A 2 -6.35 -35.63 26.01
CA MET A 2 -5.80 -35.24 24.69
C MET A 2 -6.78 -34.39 23.85
N ARG A 3 -8.07 -34.43 24.20
CA ARG A 3 -9.14 -33.65 23.55
C ARG A 3 -9.08 -32.15 23.83
N ALA A 4 -8.48 -31.72 24.94
CA ALA A 4 -8.40 -30.30 25.31
C ALA A 4 -7.29 -29.55 24.55
N ILE A 5 -6.24 -30.25 24.11
CA ILE A 5 -5.09 -29.63 23.41
C ILE A 5 -5.42 -29.37 21.94
N VAL A 6 -6.19 -30.25 21.31
CA VAL A 6 -6.61 -30.09 19.90
C VAL A 6 -7.55 -28.89 19.73
N LEU A 7 -8.34 -28.55 20.74
CA LEU A 7 -9.23 -27.39 20.70
C LEU A 7 -8.51 -26.05 20.95
N PHE A 8 -7.31 -26.08 21.54
CA PHE A 8 -6.54 -24.85 21.82
C PHE A 8 -5.77 -24.34 20.59
N LEU A 9 -5.54 -25.20 19.60
CA LEU A 9 -4.81 -24.85 18.36
C LEU A 9 -5.68 -24.17 17.29
N LEU A 10 -6.97 -23.97 17.54
CA LEU A 10 -7.90 -23.31 16.60
C LEU A 10 -8.06 -21.81 16.82
N PHE A 11 -7.31 -21.22 17.76
CA PHE A 11 -7.43 -19.81 18.08
C PHE A 11 -6.29 -18.99 17.47
N ILE A 12 -6.70 -18.10 16.56
CA ILE A 12 -6.02 -16.92 16.06
C ILE A 12 -5.07 -17.17 14.87
N GLU A 13 -5.67 -17.33 13.68
CA GLU A 13 -5.03 -16.81 12.46
C GLU A 13 -5.84 -15.60 11.97
N ALA A 14 -5.65 -14.44 12.63
CA ALA A 14 -5.93 -13.17 11.98
C ALA A 14 -4.82 -12.95 10.94
N ARG A 15 -4.96 -13.56 9.76
CA ARG A 15 -4.04 -13.32 8.64
C ARG A 15 -4.30 -11.92 8.12
N ILE A 16 -3.65 -10.92 8.69
CA ILE A 16 -3.50 -9.63 8.00
C ILE A 16 -2.53 -9.90 6.85
N GLY A 17 -3.08 -10.21 5.68
CA GLY A 17 -2.31 -10.53 4.48
C GLY A 17 -1.80 -9.25 3.82
N LEU A 18 -0.81 -8.59 4.40
CA LEU A 18 -0.18 -7.44 3.75
C LEU A 18 0.48 -7.92 2.44
N SER A 19 0.02 -7.38 1.32
CA SER A 19 0.63 -7.58 0.01
C SER A 19 1.39 -6.32 -0.37
N ALA A 20 2.67 -6.45 -0.71
CA ALA A 20 3.48 -5.37 -1.24
C ALA A 20 3.67 -5.55 -2.76
N LYS A 21 3.54 -4.47 -3.52
CA LYS A 21 3.79 -4.43 -4.96
C LYS A 21 4.63 -3.20 -5.32
N HIS A 22 5.50 -3.34 -6.31
CA HIS A 22 6.31 -2.24 -6.83
C HIS A 22 5.80 -1.73 -8.18
N TYR A 23 5.85 -0.41 -8.37
CA TYR A 23 5.52 0.33 -9.58
C TYR A 23 6.78 1.07 -10.05
N SER A 24 7.07 1.08 -11.35
CA SER A 24 8.21 1.78 -11.95
C SER A 24 7.77 2.66 -13.11
N ILE A 25 8.46 3.79 -13.31
CA ILE A 25 8.11 4.77 -14.35
C ILE A 25 8.15 4.18 -15.77
N MET A 26 8.92 3.11 -15.98
CA MET A 26 9.01 2.41 -17.27
C MET A 26 7.79 1.54 -17.58
N ARG A 27 6.96 1.23 -16.58
CA ARG A 27 5.81 0.33 -16.71
C ARG A 27 4.49 1.00 -16.34
N ASP A 28 4.52 1.98 -15.44
CA ASP A 28 3.33 2.53 -14.81
C ASP A 28 3.13 4.00 -15.21
N GLN A 29 2.15 4.24 -16.08
CA GLN A 29 1.84 5.59 -16.61
C GLN A 29 1.41 6.60 -15.54
N SER A 30 1.04 6.13 -14.35
CA SER A 30 0.61 6.96 -13.22
C SER A 30 1.75 7.39 -12.31
N LEU A 31 3.00 6.96 -12.56
CA LEU A 31 4.17 7.36 -11.80
C LEU A 31 4.98 8.40 -12.58
N HIS A 32 5.05 9.62 -12.06
CA HIS A 32 5.91 10.69 -12.57
C HIS A 32 6.97 11.07 -11.54
N TYR A 33 8.13 11.48 -12.03
CA TYR A 33 9.21 11.96 -11.19
C TYR A 33 9.86 13.18 -11.83
N GLN A 34 9.84 14.31 -11.12
CA GLN A 34 10.38 15.57 -11.62
C GLN A 34 11.05 16.33 -10.48
N ASN A 35 12.30 16.77 -10.68
CA ASN A 35 13.05 17.61 -9.72
C ASN A 35 13.16 17.06 -8.28
N GLY A 36 13.05 15.74 -8.09
CA GLY A 36 13.07 15.13 -6.76
C GLY A 36 11.69 14.79 -6.21
N ASP A 37 10.63 15.32 -6.81
CA ASP A 37 9.24 15.08 -6.43
C ASP A 37 8.67 13.87 -7.14
N CYS A 38 7.98 13.04 -6.38
CA CYS A 38 7.40 11.79 -6.86
C CYS A 38 5.88 11.89 -6.87
N TRP A 39 5.28 11.80 -8.04
CA TRP A 39 3.84 11.87 -8.20
C TRP A 39 3.31 10.50 -8.57
N PHE A 40 2.46 9.93 -7.73
CA PHE A 40 1.86 8.62 -7.96
C PHE A 40 0.34 8.74 -7.96
N ARG A 41 -0.27 8.37 -9.10
CA ARG A 41 -1.72 8.41 -9.33
C ARG A 41 -2.37 9.75 -8.92
N GLY A 42 -1.66 10.87 -9.13
CA GLY A 42 -2.15 12.22 -8.81
C GLY A 42 -1.71 12.78 -7.46
N TYR A 43 -1.10 11.97 -6.58
CA TYR A 43 -0.64 12.41 -5.26
C TYR A 43 0.85 12.70 -5.23
N ASN A 44 1.24 13.80 -4.58
CA ASN A 44 2.65 14.08 -4.29
C ASN A 44 3.11 13.22 -3.09
N LEU A 45 4.16 12.43 -3.32
CA LEU A 45 4.79 11.57 -2.33
C LEU A 45 6.13 12.17 -1.91
N THR A 46 6.24 12.48 -0.63
CA THR A 46 7.53 12.83 -0.02
C THR A 46 8.46 11.62 -0.09
N LYS A 47 9.67 11.84 -0.62
CA LYS A 47 10.69 10.79 -0.77
C LYS A 47 10.93 10.05 0.55
N HIS A 48 10.99 8.72 0.50
CA HIS A 48 11.20 7.82 1.66
C HIS A 48 10.16 7.92 2.78
N THR A 49 9.08 8.66 2.58
CA THR A 49 8.02 8.82 3.56
C THR A 49 6.81 8.02 3.11
N PRO A 50 6.37 7.04 3.90
CA PRO A 50 5.11 6.36 3.63
C PRO A 50 3.94 7.35 3.68
N LYS A 51 3.01 7.21 2.75
CA LYS A 51 1.72 7.90 2.74
C LYS A 51 0.62 6.85 2.87
N ASP A 52 -0.06 6.86 3.99
CA ASP A 52 -1.22 6.00 4.21
C ASP A 52 -2.45 6.57 3.51
N MET A 53 -3.24 5.67 2.91
CA MET A 53 -4.40 5.99 2.10
C MET A 53 -5.65 5.33 2.66
N GLU A 54 -6.78 6.04 2.69
CA GLU A 54 -8.11 5.48 2.99
C GLU A 54 -8.63 4.66 1.80
N ARG A 55 -8.53 5.21 0.59
CA ARG A 55 -9.09 4.63 -0.64
C ARG A 55 -8.14 4.83 -1.83
N PRO A 56 -7.71 3.73 -2.49
CA PRO A 56 -7.72 2.37 -1.96
C PRO A 56 -6.98 2.29 -0.61
N CYS A 57 -7.36 1.33 0.25
CA CYS A 57 -6.75 1.15 1.57
C CYS A 57 -5.33 0.59 1.43
N GLU A 58 -4.36 1.49 1.27
CA GLU A 58 -3.00 1.20 0.85
C GLU A 58 -1.99 2.10 1.59
N GLU A 59 -0.74 1.67 1.71
CA GLU A 59 0.41 2.52 2.08
C GLU A 59 1.29 2.67 0.84
N TRP A 60 1.60 3.91 0.46
CA TRP A 60 2.45 4.22 -0.69
C TRP A 60 3.78 4.79 -0.23
N ARG A 61 4.89 4.27 -0.74
CA ARG A 61 6.23 4.83 -0.49
C ARG A 61 6.97 4.99 -1.80
N CYS A 62 7.46 6.20 -2.05
CA CYS A 62 8.34 6.46 -3.17
C CYS A 62 9.82 6.39 -2.77
N ASP A 63 10.55 5.51 -3.45
CA ASP A 63 11.97 5.28 -3.32
C ASP A 63 12.67 5.40 -4.68
N LEU A 64 13.99 5.40 -4.68
CA LEU A 64 14.79 5.20 -5.89
C LEU A 64 15.35 3.78 -5.87
N ASP A 65 15.42 3.13 -7.03
CA ASP A 65 16.16 1.88 -7.18
C ASP A 65 17.68 2.12 -7.22
N SER A 66 18.45 1.04 -7.38
CA SER A 66 19.91 1.09 -7.43
C SER A 66 20.47 1.89 -8.60
N GLU A 67 19.68 2.10 -9.65
CA GLU A 67 20.04 2.85 -10.85
C GLU A 67 19.55 4.31 -10.78
N GLY A 68 18.86 4.67 -9.69
CA GLY A 68 18.34 6.01 -9.45
C GLY A 68 16.97 6.25 -10.09
N HIS A 69 16.29 5.21 -10.57
CA HIS A 69 14.95 5.33 -11.13
C HIS A 69 13.88 5.33 -10.03
N PRO A 70 12.82 6.15 -10.17
CA PRO A 70 11.73 6.19 -9.21
C PRO A 70 10.96 4.87 -9.20
N ARG A 71 10.70 4.38 -7.98
CA ARG A 71 9.90 3.20 -7.71
C ARG A 71 8.93 3.50 -6.58
N VAL A 72 7.66 3.17 -6.77
CA VAL A 72 6.66 3.25 -5.70
C VAL A 72 6.35 1.86 -5.20
N GLU A 73 6.55 1.63 -3.91
CA GLU A 73 6.02 0.47 -3.22
C GLU A 73 4.62 0.79 -2.71
N VAL A 74 3.67 -0.09 -3.05
CA VAL A 74 2.29 -0.04 -2.59
C VAL A 74 2.07 -1.26 -1.73
N LYS A 75 1.69 -1.06 -0.47
CA LYS A 75 1.18 -2.14 0.39
C LYS A 75 -0.32 -2.02 0.49
N GLY A 76 -1.04 -3.13 0.48
CA GLY A 76 -2.47 -3.17 0.72
C GLY A 76 -2.88 -4.33 1.61
N CYS A 77 -4.15 -4.33 2.02
CA CYS A 77 -4.71 -5.35 2.93
C CYS A 77 -4.90 -6.73 2.29
N ASP A 78 -5.00 -6.79 0.96
CA ASP A 78 -5.21 -8.02 0.17
C ASP A 78 -4.21 -8.06 -0.98
N ALA A 79 -4.16 -9.18 -1.71
CA ALA A 79 -3.44 -9.28 -2.98
C ALA A 79 -3.88 -8.14 -3.93
N LEU A 80 -2.96 -7.20 -4.18
CA LEU A 80 -3.23 -6.00 -4.95
C LEU A 80 -3.59 -6.35 -6.40
N THR A 81 -4.82 -6.06 -6.82
CA THR A 81 -5.19 -6.06 -8.24
C THR A 81 -4.65 -4.78 -8.87
N VAL A 82 -3.92 -4.94 -9.98
CA VAL A 82 -3.25 -3.82 -10.66
C VAL A 82 -4.30 -2.88 -11.22
N SER A 83 -4.44 -1.70 -10.61
CA SER A 83 -5.19 -0.59 -11.20
C SER A 83 -4.20 0.50 -11.56
N GLU A 84 -3.95 0.71 -12.85
CA GLU A 84 -3.13 1.82 -13.37
C GLU A 84 -3.92 3.15 -13.41
N ARG A 85 -5.10 3.19 -12.79
CA ARG A 85 -5.98 4.37 -12.88
C ARG A 85 -5.43 5.52 -12.05
N TYR A 86 -5.49 6.71 -12.65
CA TYR A 86 -5.35 7.97 -11.94
C TYR A 86 -6.49 8.15 -10.96
N TYR A 87 -6.19 8.74 -9.80
CA TYR A 87 -7.18 9.24 -8.86
C TYR A 87 -7.02 10.76 -8.80
N GLU A 88 -8.14 11.48 -8.76
CA GLU A 88 -8.08 12.87 -8.30
C GLU A 88 -7.75 12.84 -6.81
N GLU A 89 -6.90 13.76 -6.36
CA GLU A 89 -6.61 13.90 -4.93
C GLU A 89 -7.88 14.31 -4.20
N ILE A 90 -8.39 13.38 -3.39
CA ILE A 90 -9.55 13.59 -2.51
C ILE A 90 -9.11 13.68 -1.05
N GLU A 91 -9.90 14.41 -0.27
CA GLU A 91 -9.77 14.49 1.19
C GLU A 91 -9.83 13.08 1.82
N GLN A 92 -8.96 12.85 2.81
CA GLN A 92 -8.76 11.56 3.47
C GLN A 92 -9.29 11.63 4.90
N ASP A 93 -10.02 10.61 5.35
CA ASP A 93 -10.35 10.46 6.78
C ASP A 93 -9.18 9.80 7.52
N GLU A 94 -8.47 10.57 8.35
CA GLU A 94 -7.31 10.10 9.13
C GLU A 94 -7.62 8.85 9.97
N ALA A 95 -8.84 8.73 10.50
CA ALA A 95 -9.26 7.58 11.30
C ALA A 95 -9.49 6.31 10.46
N LYS A 96 -9.44 6.43 9.14
CA LYS A 96 -9.65 5.34 8.19
C LYS A 96 -8.44 5.13 7.25
N LEU A 97 -7.29 5.74 7.51
CA LEU A 97 -6.08 5.46 6.73
C LEU A 97 -5.61 4.02 6.92
N PHE A 98 -4.79 3.54 5.99
CA PHE A 98 -4.04 2.30 6.19
C PHE A 98 -3.21 2.38 7.49
N PRO A 99 -3.06 1.28 8.26
CA PRO A 99 -3.70 -0.03 8.11
C PRO A 99 -5.10 -0.12 8.74
N ASN A 100 -5.64 0.97 9.32
CA ASN A 100 -6.92 0.95 10.06
C ASN A 100 -8.12 0.57 9.16
N CYS A 101 -8.09 0.93 7.88
CA CYS A 101 -9.12 0.50 6.93
C CYS A 101 -9.06 -0.99 6.55
N CYS A 102 -8.00 -1.73 6.92
CA CYS A 102 -7.89 -3.15 6.61
C CYS A 102 -8.83 -4.05 7.42
N SER A 103 -9.21 -3.64 8.64
CA SER A 103 -10.11 -4.40 9.51
C SER A 103 -11.60 -4.16 9.22
N LYS A 104 -11.91 -3.16 8.37
CA LYS A 104 -13.28 -2.73 8.03
C LYS A 104 -13.79 -3.29 6.71
N LYS A 105 -13.08 -4.26 6.12
CA LYS A 105 -13.50 -4.95 4.89
C LYS A 105 -14.44 -6.11 5.18
#